data_AF-A0A5Z2MQR4-F1
#
_entry.id   AF-A0A5Z2MQR4-F1
#
_cell.length_a   1.000
_cell.length_b   1.000
_cell.length_c   1.000
_cell.angle_alpha   90.00
_cell.angle_beta   90.00
_cell.angle_gamma   90.00
#
_symmetry.space_group_name_H-M   'P 1'
#
loop_
_entity.id
_entity.type
_entity.pdbx_description
1 polymer ?
#
loop_
_entity_poly.entity_id
_entity_poly.type
_entity_poly.pdbx_seq_one_letter_code
_entity_poly.pdbx_strand_id
1 'polypeptide(L)'
;GFFLHTSGEKAMERFLKEVGVVLIGAFGYEDGKRYISIFNFLISEACACNDLKFAIGILDVNCQKYDKFCFLLQNKPVLILLRDPIDSLKSFINVRHQKNGFNEILKIDINNTDFDKINDRIVYVHESNGCFNPDTNQKFPSLESIKALSDTNHWMLMYNIRRNKTIEFFRFNKIIYIDMMDIVGDKTLFTLEKLSKILNFSSPDKNNKIFYQQLYSPLTVLLPCIIKVNNKVKIFVSNRFSVKNIQIMENCIDITDKFKEIFHENLIIFCSKDHFDSLINNQTLYNVVLEYINKFLISLKKRINVEKNKEVKVGDVLDYFKKNISVAKSYKDILDEELVYIKQHRPDIVASWKYYQEFERMCKELDENNQNPS
;
A
#
# COMPACT_ATOMS: atom_id res chain seq x y z
N GLY A 1 1.63 7.32 -8.84
CA GLY A 1 0.20 7.02 -9.03
C GLY A 1 -0.56 8.27 -9.40
N PHE A 2 -1.88 8.17 -9.57
CA PHE A 2 -2.75 9.35 -9.77
C PHE A 2 -2.92 9.87 -8.37
N PHE A 3 -3.66 9.14 -7.53
CA PHE A 3 -3.53 9.26 -6.08
C PHE A 3 -2.26 8.59 -5.53
N LEU A 4 -1.63 9.26 -4.57
CA LEU A 4 -0.48 8.74 -3.83
C LEU A 4 -0.79 7.37 -3.19
N HIS A 5 0.16 6.41 -3.29
CA HIS A 5 0.07 5.07 -2.72
C HIS A 5 -1.07 4.18 -3.25
N THR A 6 -1.75 4.57 -4.32
CA THR A 6 -2.86 3.78 -4.87
C THR A 6 -2.50 2.95 -6.08
N SER A 7 -1.36 3.14 -6.74
CA SER A 7 -1.02 2.42 -7.97
C SER A 7 -0.13 1.20 -7.74
N GLY A 8 -0.05 0.71 -6.50
CA GLY A 8 0.78 -0.44 -6.14
C GLY A 8 2.22 -0.07 -5.75
N GLU A 9 2.50 1.21 -5.50
CA GLU A 9 3.84 1.71 -5.16
C GLU A 9 4.44 0.97 -3.97
N LYS A 10 3.66 0.80 -2.88
CA LYS A 10 4.14 0.08 -1.68
C LYS A 10 4.43 -1.39 -1.92
N ALA A 11 3.69 -2.02 -2.83
CA ALA A 11 3.95 -3.40 -3.20
C ALA A 11 5.23 -3.51 -4.03
N MET A 12 5.36 -2.70 -5.08
CA MET A 12 6.57 -2.64 -5.91
C MET A 12 7.80 -2.27 -5.09
N GLU A 13 7.70 -1.28 -4.19
CA GLU A 13 8.78 -0.92 -3.26
C GLU A 13 9.25 -2.15 -2.47
N ARG A 14 8.30 -2.96 -1.97
CA ARG A 14 8.64 -4.17 -1.24
C ARG A 14 9.28 -5.21 -2.14
N PHE A 15 8.71 -5.46 -3.31
CA PHE A 15 9.20 -6.48 -4.24
C PHE A 15 10.62 -6.18 -4.72
N LEU A 16 10.91 -4.91 -5.05
CA LEU A 16 12.25 -4.45 -5.43
C LEU A 16 13.29 -4.74 -4.34
N LYS A 17 12.95 -4.51 -3.06
CA LYS A 17 13.83 -4.85 -1.94
C LYS A 17 14.12 -6.36 -1.83
N GLU A 18 13.12 -7.20 -2.07
CA GLU A 18 13.27 -8.67 -2.02
C GLU A 18 14.14 -9.22 -3.16
N VAL A 19 14.27 -8.48 -4.26
CA VAL A 19 15.15 -8.82 -5.39
C VAL A 19 16.48 -8.05 -5.38
N GLY A 20 16.86 -7.50 -4.21
CA GLY A 20 18.16 -6.87 -3.99
C GLY A 20 18.31 -5.44 -4.54
N VAL A 21 17.20 -4.77 -4.86
CA VAL A 21 17.23 -3.35 -5.27
C VAL A 21 17.10 -2.46 -4.04
N VAL A 22 18.09 -1.59 -3.86
CA VAL A 22 18.11 -0.58 -2.80
C VAL A 22 17.24 0.60 -3.24
N LEU A 23 16.20 0.88 -2.46
CA LEU A 23 15.30 1.99 -2.73
C LEU A 23 15.69 3.23 -1.95
N ILE A 24 15.86 4.32 -2.67
CA ILE A 24 16.14 5.63 -2.13
C ILE A 24 14.83 6.43 -2.17
N GLY A 25 14.23 6.60 -0.99
CA GLY A 25 13.07 7.47 -0.80
C GLY A 25 13.53 8.79 -0.19
N ALA A 26 13.09 9.91 -0.76
CA ALA A 26 13.31 11.21 -0.17
C ALA A 26 12.00 12.00 -0.19
N PHE A 27 11.30 11.97 0.95
CA PHE A 27 10.01 12.61 1.17
C PHE A 27 10.15 13.78 2.15
N GLY A 28 9.43 14.87 1.92
CA GLY A 28 9.32 15.98 2.89
C GLY A 28 10.54 16.91 3.04
N TYR A 29 11.62 16.70 2.29
CA TYR A 29 12.75 17.64 2.24
C TYR A 29 12.49 18.77 1.22
N GLU A 30 12.87 20.00 1.59
CA GLU A 30 13.12 21.09 0.64
C GLU A 30 14.17 20.65 -0.41
N ASP A 31 14.01 21.10 -1.66
CA ASP A 31 14.64 20.54 -2.86
C ASP A 31 16.13 20.24 -2.72
N GLY A 32 16.91 21.20 -2.21
CA GLY A 32 18.36 21.10 -2.11
C GLY A 32 18.77 19.98 -1.15
N LYS A 33 18.08 19.86 -0.02
CA LYS A 33 18.31 18.80 0.97
C LYS A 33 17.96 17.43 0.39
N ARG A 34 16.90 17.35 -0.42
CA ARG A 34 16.51 16.11 -1.12
C ARG A 34 17.62 15.62 -2.05
N TYR A 35 18.10 16.52 -2.92
CA TYR A 35 19.19 16.21 -3.84
C TYR A 35 20.46 15.79 -3.10
N ILE A 36 20.89 16.59 -2.10
CA ILE A 36 22.10 16.30 -1.31
C ILE A 36 21.97 14.96 -0.58
N SER A 37 20.80 14.66 -0.02
CA SER A 37 20.55 13.40 0.67
C SER A 37 20.67 12.20 -0.28
N ILE A 38 20.04 12.27 -1.46
CA ILE A 38 20.13 11.20 -2.48
C ILE A 38 21.57 11.05 -2.96
N PHE A 39 22.24 12.16 -3.26
CA PHE A 39 23.62 12.16 -3.75
C PHE A 39 24.59 11.57 -2.70
N ASN A 40 24.52 12.02 -1.46
CA ASN A 40 25.36 11.52 -0.38
C ASN A 40 25.12 10.03 -0.11
N PHE A 41 23.86 9.59 -0.14
CA PHE A 41 23.52 8.17 0.00
C PHE A 41 24.10 7.33 -1.15
N LEU A 42 23.95 7.79 -2.39
CA LEU A 42 24.51 7.09 -3.55
C LEU A 42 26.04 6.98 -3.46
N ILE A 43 26.73 8.06 -3.05
CA ILE A 43 28.18 8.03 -2.88
C ILE A 43 28.60 7.09 -1.74
N SER A 44 27.94 7.16 -0.58
CA SER A 44 28.31 6.32 0.57
C SER A 44 28.11 4.83 0.28
N GLU A 45 26.98 4.46 -0.32
CA GLU A 45 26.66 3.05 -0.61
C GLU A 45 27.44 2.51 -1.81
N ALA A 46 27.64 3.30 -2.86
CA ALA A 46 28.45 2.89 -4.01
C ALA A 46 29.91 2.63 -3.62
N CYS A 47 30.45 3.34 -2.63
CA CYS A 47 31.78 3.07 -2.09
C CYS A 47 31.86 1.76 -1.27
N ALA A 48 30.74 1.27 -0.75
CA ALA A 48 30.69 0.06 0.08
C ALA A 48 30.49 -1.23 -0.74
N CYS A 49 29.79 -1.16 -1.88
CA CYS A 49 29.54 -2.33 -2.73
C CYS A 49 29.25 -1.93 -4.19
N ASN A 50 30.10 -2.39 -5.12
CA ASN A 50 29.99 -2.07 -6.55
C ASN A 50 28.80 -2.75 -7.27
N ASP A 51 28.19 -3.77 -6.67
CA ASP A 51 27.14 -4.57 -7.33
C ASP A 51 25.70 -4.15 -6.97
N LEU A 52 25.53 -3.13 -6.12
CA LEU A 52 24.20 -2.68 -5.70
C LEU A 52 23.41 -2.04 -6.85
N LYS A 53 22.14 -2.42 -6.96
CA LYS A 53 21.18 -1.77 -7.86
C LYS A 53 20.34 -0.78 -7.06
N PHE A 54 20.31 0.46 -7.52
CA PHE A 54 19.55 1.52 -6.87
C PHE A 54 18.32 1.89 -7.69
N ALA A 55 17.22 2.17 -7.01
CA ALA A 55 16.05 2.80 -7.58
C ALA A 55 15.65 4.02 -6.73
N ILE A 56 15.34 5.12 -7.39
CA ILE A 56 14.95 6.38 -6.74
C ILE A 56 13.44 6.51 -6.84
N GLY A 57 12.77 6.59 -5.69
CA GLY A 57 11.34 6.88 -5.63
C GLY A 57 11.10 8.37 -5.88
N ILE A 58 10.41 8.69 -6.98
CA ILE A 58 10.02 10.06 -7.31
C ILE A 58 8.62 10.31 -6.72
N LEU A 59 8.56 11.10 -5.64
CA LEU A 59 7.33 11.53 -4.96
C LEU A 59 7.38 13.06 -4.82
N ASP A 60 6.66 13.76 -5.68
CA ASP A 60 6.86 15.20 -5.88
C ASP A 60 5.89 16.04 -5.08
N VAL A 61 6.30 16.36 -3.87
CA VAL A 61 5.72 17.44 -3.08
C VAL A 61 6.79 18.51 -2.92
N ASN A 62 6.43 19.76 -3.25
CA ASN A 62 7.23 20.96 -3.00
C ASN A 62 8.67 20.89 -3.52
N CYS A 63 8.88 20.46 -4.78
CA CYS A 63 10.17 20.58 -5.44
C CYS A 63 10.20 21.84 -6.34
N GLN A 64 10.65 23.00 -5.84
CA GLN A 64 10.75 24.23 -6.64
C GLN A 64 11.68 24.06 -7.86
N LYS A 65 12.74 23.26 -7.73
CA LYS A 65 13.70 22.91 -8.79
C LYS A 65 13.47 21.52 -9.39
N TYR A 66 12.22 21.08 -9.46
CA TYR A 66 11.83 19.77 -9.97
C TYR A 66 12.45 19.44 -11.33
N ASP A 67 12.38 20.39 -12.25
CA ASP A 67 12.85 20.20 -13.62
C ASP A 67 14.35 19.91 -13.65
N LYS A 68 15.14 20.60 -12.82
CA LYS A 68 16.58 20.34 -12.66
C LYS A 68 16.83 18.95 -12.08
N PHE A 69 16.04 18.50 -11.13
CA PHE A 69 16.15 17.15 -10.57
C PHE A 69 15.89 16.09 -11.65
N CYS A 70 14.84 16.23 -12.47
CA CYS A 70 14.57 15.33 -13.59
C CYS A 70 15.70 15.31 -14.63
N PHE A 71 16.32 16.45 -14.93
CA PHE A 71 17.47 16.51 -15.86
C PHE A 71 18.71 15.77 -15.36
N LEU A 72 18.90 15.63 -14.05
CA LEU A 72 20.02 14.86 -13.48
C LEU A 72 19.80 13.35 -13.53
N LEU A 73 18.56 12.90 -13.74
CA LEU A 73 18.16 11.50 -13.79
C LEU A 73 18.00 10.96 -15.23
N GLN A 74 18.42 11.73 -16.24
CA GLN A 74 18.30 11.36 -17.65
C GLN A 74 19.11 10.10 -17.99
N ASN A 75 18.75 9.43 -19.10
CA ASN A 75 19.42 8.23 -19.60
C ASN A 75 19.34 6.99 -18.66
N LYS A 76 18.46 7.00 -17.67
CA LYS A 76 18.16 5.84 -16.81
C LYS A 76 16.77 5.29 -17.11
N PRO A 77 16.54 3.97 -17.05
CA PRO A 77 15.19 3.42 -17.20
C PRO A 77 14.22 4.00 -16.17
N VAL A 78 12.99 4.28 -16.59
CA VAL A 78 11.93 4.81 -15.72
C VAL A 78 10.81 3.79 -15.63
N LEU A 79 10.46 3.40 -14.41
CA LEU A 79 9.35 2.49 -14.14
C LEU A 79 8.13 3.31 -13.69
N ILE A 80 7.00 3.15 -14.39
CA ILE A 80 5.76 3.87 -14.11
C ILE A 80 4.67 2.87 -13.79
N LEU A 81 4.15 2.95 -12.56
CA LEU A 81 3.00 2.17 -12.15
C LEU A 81 1.72 2.90 -12.53
N LEU A 82 0.82 2.16 -13.18
CA LEU A 82 -0.48 2.64 -13.61
C LEU A 82 -1.58 1.81 -12.94
N ARG A 83 -2.77 2.40 -12.80
CA ARG A 83 -3.95 1.72 -12.27
C ARG A 83 -5.18 2.43 -12.80
N ASP A 84 -6.27 1.68 -12.98
CA ASP A 84 -7.60 2.24 -13.24
C ASP A 84 -7.89 3.39 -12.24
N PRO A 85 -8.16 4.62 -12.71
CA PRO A 85 -8.34 5.79 -11.85
C PRO A 85 -9.56 5.69 -10.93
N ILE A 86 -10.60 4.94 -11.29
CA ILE A 86 -11.80 4.74 -10.45
C ILE A 86 -11.49 3.75 -9.34
N ASP A 87 -10.79 2.65 -9.66
CA ASP A 87 -10.31 1.71 -8.64
C ASP A 87 -9.25 2.35 -7.72
N SER A 88 -8.43 3.25 -8.26
CA SER A 88 -7.48 4.06 -7.48
C SER A 88 -8.20 4.95 -6.48
N LEU A 89 -9.25 5.67 -6.90
CA LEU A 89 -10.08 6.50 -6.01
C LEU A 89 -10.75 5.66 -4.92
N LYS A 90 -11.36 4.52 -5.27
CA LYS A 90 -11.87 3.56 -4.28
C LYS A 90 -10.79 3.16 -3.27
N SER A 91 -9.60 2.83 -3.77
CA SER A 91 -8.49 2.40 -2.92
C SER A 91 -8.05 3.50 -1.97
N PHE A 92 -8.03 4.75 -2.44
CA PHE A 92 -7.72 5.93 -1.64
C PHE A 92 -8.72 6.10 -0.49
N ILE A 93 -10.02 6.08 -0.80
CA ILE A 93 -11.09 6.24 0.20
C ILE A 93 -11.04 5.15 1.29
N ASN A 94 -10.60 3.95 0.93
CA ASN A 94 -10.49 2.81 1.84
C ASN A 94 -9.16 2.74 2.61
N VAL A 95 -8.28 3.75 2.53
CA VAL A 95 -7.05 3.73 3.31
C VAL A 95 -7.39 3.71 4.80
N ARG A 96 -6.83 2.69 5.44
CA ARG A 96 -6.90 2.41 6.86
C ARG A 96 -5.59 2.74 7.55
N HIS A 97 -5.71 3.08 8.81
CA HIS A 97 -4.58 3.29 9.70
C HIS A 97 -4.86 2.67 11.06
N GLN A 98 -3.78 2.41 11.80
CA GLN A 98 -3.89 2.00 13.18
C GLN A 98 -4.23 3.21 14.04
N LYS A 99 -5.25 3.08 14.89
CA LYS A 99 -5.60 4.10 15.89
C LYS A 99 -4.37 4.35 16.79
N ASN A 100 -3.98 5.61 16.95
CA ASN A 100 -2.78 6.06 17.66
C ASN A 100 -1.44 5.72 16.96
N GLY A 101 -1.48 5.36 15.67
CA GLY A 101 -0.29 5.16 14.84
C GLY A 101 0.43 3.82 14.99
N PHE A 102 1.56 3.71 14.30
CA PHE A 102 2.41 2.51 14.21
C PHE A 102 3.67 2.59 15.09
N ASN A 103 3.77 3.59 15.98
CA ASN A 103 5.01 3.90 16.70
C ASN A 103 5.46 2.78 17.64
N GLU A 104 4.53 1.99 18.18
CA GLU A 104 4.83 0.82 19.00
C GLU A 104 4.00 -0.40 18.62
N ILE A 105 4.64 -1.57 18.67
CA ILE A 105 3.96 -2.85 18.55
C ILE A 105 3.04 -3.04 19.77
N LEU A 106 1.77 -3.36 19.51
CA LEU A 106 0.80 -3.61 20.56
C LEU A 106 1.25 -4.76 21.47
N LYS A 107 1.29 -4.51 22.78
CA LYS A 107 1.58 -5.53 23.80
C LYS A 107 0.26 -5.87 24.52
N ILE A 108 -0.10 -7.15 24.51
CA ILE A 108 -1.34 -7.67 25.09
C ILE A 108 -0.97 -8.55 26.28
N ASP A 109 -1.53 -8.30 27.46
CA ASP A 109 -1.42 -9.21 28.59
C ASP A 109 -2.38 -10.40 28.38
N ILE A 110 -1.91 -11.62 28.61
CA ILE A 110 -2.72 -12.84 28.44
C ILE A 110 -3.99 -12.86 29.30
N ASN A 111 -4.05 -12.09 30.40
CA ASN A 111 -5.25 -11.96 31.22
C ASN A 111 -6.30 -11.03 30.61
N ASN A 112 -5.95 -10.23 29.60
CA ASN A 112 -6.89 -9.37 28.89
C ASN A 112 -7.67 -10.19 27.85
N THR A 113 -8.92 -10.50 28.15
CA THR A 113 -9.83 -11.29 27.31
C THR A 113 -10.85 -10.45 26.54
N ASP A 114 -10.79 -9.12 26.62
CA ASP A 114 -11.62 -8.20 25.84
C ASP A 114 -11.05 -8.06 24.41
N PHE A 115 -11.19 -9.14 23.64
CA PHE A 115 -10.65 -9.21 22.28
C PHE A 115 -11.29 -8.21 21.33
N ASP A 116 -12.55 -7.84 21.55
CA ASP A 116 -13.24 -6.85 20.72
C ASP A 116 -12.60 -5.47 20.88
N LYS A 117 -12.26 -5.06 22.12
CA LYS A 117 -11.49 -3.83 22.38
C LYS A 117 -10.06 -3.91 21.87
N ILE A 118 -9.38 -5.05 22.05
CA ILE A 118 -8.01 -5.27 21.53
C ILE A 118 -7.98 -5.09 20.00
N ASN A 119 -9.01 -5.54 19.30
CA ASN A 119 -9.08 -5.51 17.84
C ASN A 119 -9.75 -4.24 17.28
N ASP A 120 -10.37 -3.38 18.10
CA ASP A 120 -10.94 -2.10 17.66
C ASP A 120 -9.88 -0.99 17.47
N ARG A 121 -8.93 -1.23 16.57
CA ARG A 121 -7.80 -0.32 16.30
C ARG A 121 -7.71 0.17 14.87
N ILE A 122 -8.73 -0.04 14.04
CA ILE A 122 -8.76 0.47 12.67
C ILE A 122 -9.55 1.78 12.61
N VAL A 123 -8.98 2.75 11.90
CA VAL A 123 -9.60 4.02 11.51
C VAL A 123 -9.41 4.25 10.00
N TYR A 124 -10.30 5.00 9.37
CA TYR A 124 -10.23 5.39 7.95
C TYR A 124 -9.77 6.83 7.86
N VAL A 125 -8.64 7.08 7.22
CA VAL A 125 -7.89 8.35 7.37
C VAL A 125 -8.30 9.46 6.42
N HIS A 126 -9.09 9.15 5.38
CA HIS A 126 -9.58 10.17 4.46
C HIS A 126 -10.96 10.64 4.91
N GLU A 127 -11.00 11.81 5.52
CA GLU A 127 -12.23 12.44 6.01
C GLU A 127 -13.01 13.05 4.83
N SER A 128 -14.18 13.64 5.09
CA SER A 128 -15.03 14.23 4.05
C SER A 128 -14.36 15.34 3.24
N ASN A 129 -13.33 15.98 3.78
CA ASN A 129 -12.50 16.96 3.09
C ASN A 129 -11.40 16.33 2.21
N GLY A 130 -11.37 15.00 2.03
CA GLY A 130 -10.37 14.30 1.21
C GLY A 130 -8.95 14.28 1.79
N CYS A 131 -8.73 14.86 2.97
CA CYS A 131 -7.42 15.00 3.59
C CYS A 131 -7.05 13.74 4.38
N PHE A 132 -5.76 13.41 4.40
CA PHE A 132 -5.22 12.37 5.28
C PHE A 132 -5.14 12.87 6.72
N ASN A 133 -5.85 12.21 7.63
CA ASN A 133 -5.83 12.46 9.07
C ASN A 133 -5.61 11.13 9.83
N PRO A 134 -4.40 10.83 10.32
CA PRO A 134 -4.11 9.60 11.04
C PRO A 134 -4.68 9.56 12.46
N ASP A 135 -5.04 10.72 13.02
CA ASP A 135 -5.57 10.89 14.38
C ASP A 135 -7.11 10.90 14.44
N THR A 136 -7.75 10.69 13.29
CA THR A 136 -9.21 10.61 13.19
C THR A 136 -9.79 9.45 14.01
N ASN A 137 -11.02 9.62 14.48
CA ASN A 137 -11.82 8.54 15.06
C ASN A 137 -12.79 7.90 14.05
N GLN A 138 -12.69 8.27 12.77
CA GLN A 138 -13.56 7.77 11.71
C GLN A 138 -13.47 6.23 11.55
N LYS A 139 -14.60 5.55 11.76
CA LYS A 139 -14.71 4.07 11.74
C LYS A 139 -15.20 3.48 10.41
N PHE A 140 -15.54 4.33 9.45
CA PHE A 140 -16.04 4.00 8.12
C PHE A 140 -15.39 4.91 7.07
N PRO A 141 -15.13 4.41 5.86
CA PRO A 141 -14.70 5.26 4.75
C PRO A 141 -15.77 6.32 4.42
N SER A 142 -15.33 7.52 4.03
CA SER A 142 -16.24 8.61 3.66
C SER A 142 -16.31 8.79 2.14
N LEU A 143 -17.45 8.48 1.53
CA LEU A 143 -17.70 8.75 0.11
C LEU A 143 -17.71 10.24 -0.21
N GLU A 144 -18.06 11.10 0.75
CA GLU A 144 -18.05 12.55 0.57
C GLU A 144 -16.66 13.12 0.27
N SER A 145 -15.59 12.37 0.59
CA SER A 145 -14.23 12.72 0.18
C SER A 145 -14.09 12.85 -1.34
N ILE A 146 -14.91 12.15 -2.14
CA ILE A 146 -14.89 12.23 -3.62
C ILE A 146 -15.15 13.66 -4.09
N LYS A 147 -16.08 14.38 -3.45
CA LYS A 147 -16.36 15.78 -3.79
C LYS A 147 -15.14 16.65 -3.64
N ALA A 148 -14.43 16.53 -2.52
CA ALA A 148 -13.19 17.29 -2.27
C ALA A 148 -12.09 16.91 -3.28
N LEU A 149 -11.96 15.62 -3.61
CA LEU A 149 -10.96 15.14 -4.56
C LEU A 149 -11.28 15.44 -6.03
N SER A 150 -12.48 15.97 -6.31
CA SER A 150 -12.89 16.41 -7.64
C SER A 150 -12.70 17.91 -7.85
N ASP A 151 -12.24 18.64 -6.83
CA ASP A 151 -11.81 20.04 -6.95
C ASP A 151 -10.36 20.08 -7.42
N THR A 152 -10.11 20.70 -8.58
CA THR A 152 -8.78 20.84 -9.20
C THR A 152 -7.78 21.60 -8.31
N ASN A 153 -8.26 22.43 -7.39
CA ASN A 153 -7.42 23.16 -6.43
C ASN A 153 -7.17 22.38 -5.14
N HIS A 154 -7.76 21.19 -4.99
CA HIS A 154 -7.58 20.40 -3.79
C HIS A 154 -6.11 20.04 -3.63
N TRP A 155 -5.52 20.45 -2.50
CA TRP A 155 -4.08 20.34 -2.28
C TRP A 155 -3.56 18.90 -2.45
N MET A 156 -4.35 17.86 -2.13
CA MET A 156 -3.95 16.47 -2.35
C MET A 156 -3.72 16.15 -3.84
N LEU A 157 -4.42 16.82 -4.76
CA LEU A 157 -4.14 16.69 -6.20
C LEU A 157 -2.80 17.34 -6.58
N MET A 158 -2.26 18.27 -5.77
CA MET A 158 -0.89 18.76 -5.94
C MET A 158 0.17 17.70 -5.57
N TYR A 159 -0.22 16.67 -4.80
CA TYR A 159 0.64 15.54 -4.41
C TYR A 159 0.52 14.39 -5.41
N ASN A 160 -0.48 14.44 -6.27
CA ASN A 160 -0.49 13.64 -7.49
C ASN A 160 0.67 14.18 -8.32
N ILE A 161 1.64 13.31 -8.61
CA ILE A 161 2.74 13.64 -9.51
C ILE A 161 2.09 14.27 -10.74
N ARG A 162 2.57 15.45 -11.18
CA ARG A 162 2.25 15.99 -12.51
C ARG A 162 2.74 14.97 -13.53
N ARG A 163 1.99 13.90 -13.73
CA ARG A 163 2.52 12.66 -14.30
C ARG A 163 2.91 12.93 -15.73
N ASN A 164 2.07 13.66 -16.44
CA ASN A 164 2.36 14.13 -17.78
C ASN A 164 3.66 14.93 -17.82
N LYS A 165 3.84 15.93 -16.93
CA LYS A 165 5.08 16.73 -16.85
C LYS A 165 6.31 15.87 -16.57
N THR A 166 6.18 14.93 -15.63
CA THR A 166 7.26 14.02 -15.23
C THR A 166 7.64 13.09 -16.37
N ILE A 167 6.64 12.48 -17.01
CA ILE A 167 6.84 11.61 -18.15
C ILE A 167 7.46 12.38 -19.31
N GLU A 168 7.02 13.62 -19.55
CA GLU A 168 7.60 14.47 -20.58
C GLU A 168 9.10 14.70 -20.36
N PHE A 169 9.54 14.96 -19.12
CA PHE A 169 10.97 15.06 -18.82
C PHE A 169 11.76 13.79 -19.12
N PHE A 170 11.12 12.63 -19.05
CA PHE A 170 11.75 11.33 -19.31
C PHE A 170 11.38 10.74 -20.66
N ARG A 171 10.78 11.52 -21.59
CA ARG A 171 10.27 11.02 -22.87
C ARG A 171 11.32 10.36 -23.77
N PHE A 172 12.60 10.69 -23.58
CA PHE A 172 13.72 10.09 -24.30
C PHE A 172 14.36 8.91 -23.55
N ASN A 173 13.97 8.66 -22.30
CA ASN A 173 14.44 7.52 -21.53
C ASN A 173 13.68 6.25 -21.95
N LYS A 174 14.22 5.10 -21.57
CA LYS A 174 13.48 3.82 -21.63
C LYS A 174 12.39 3.84 -20.55
N ILE A 175 11.14 4.07 -20.94
CA ILE A 175 10.00 4.03 -20.03
C ILE A 175 9.35 2.64 -20.04
N ILE A 176 9.11 2.10 -18.85
CA ILE A 176 8.46 0.81 -18.62
C ILE A 176 7.18 1.08 -17.83
N TYR A 177 6.04 0.88 -18.48
CA TYR A 177 4.73 1.00 -17.84
C TYR A 177 4.27 -0.36 -17.33
N ILE A 178 3.85 -0.42 -16.07
CA ILE A 178 3.31 -1.60 -15.42
C ILE A 178 1.92 -1.26 -14.92
N ASP A 179 0.91 -2.00 -15.38
CA ASP A 179 -0.40 -1.94 -14.76
C ASP A 179 -0.34 -2.62 -13.39
N MET A 180 -1.02 -2.07 -12.39
CA MET A 180 -1.07 -2.63 -11.04
C MET A 180 -1.53 -4.10 -11.08
N MET A 181 -2.44 -4.46 -11.99
CA MET A 181 -2.91 -5.84 -12.13
C MET A 181 -1.83 -6.81 -12.62
N ASP A 182 -0.71 -6.34 -13.16
CA ASP A 182 0.44 -7.18 -13.53
C ASP A 182 1.34 -7.52 -12.33
N ILE A 183 1.11 -6.90 -11.17
CA ILE A 183 1.84 -7.16 -9.93
C ILE A 183 0.92 -7.66 -8.81
N VAL A 184 -0.13 -8.38 -9.20
CA VAL A 184 -1.08 -9.03 -8.29
C VAL A 184 -1.05 -10.55 -8.50
N GLY A 185 -0.92 -11.28 -7.40
CA GLY A 185 -0.99 -12.75 -7.38
C GLY A 185 0.09 -13.39 -8.27
N ASP A 186 -0.29 -14.38 -9.06
CA ASP A 186 0.64 -15.16 -9.89
C ASP A 186 1.33 -14.35 -10.98
N LYS A 187 0.72 -13.23 -11.42
CA LYS A 187 1.33 -12.36 -12.43
C LYS A 187 2.58 -11.65 -11.92
N THR A 188 2.69 -11.43 -10.60
CA THR A 188 3.80 -10.70 -9.99
C THR A 188 5.15 -11.32 -10.35
N LEU A 189 5.30 -12.64 -10.23
CA LEU A 189 6.58 -13.29 -10.53
C LEU A 189 6.97 -13.12 -11.99
N PHE A 190 6.03 -13.36 -12.91
CA PHE A 190 6.28 -13.20 -14.35
C PHE A 190 6.74 -11.77 -14.67
N THR A 191 6.06 -10.78 -14.09
CA THR A 191 6.41 -9.37 -14.25
C THR A 191 7.80 -9.07 -13.69
N LEU A 192 8.13 -9.56 -12.49
CA LEU A 192 9.45 -9.36 -11.89
C LEU A 192 10.57 -10.09 -12.64
N GLU A 193 10.32 -11.30 -13.16
CA GLU A 193 11.27 -12.02 -14.04
C GLU A 193 11.53 -11.29 -15.36
N LYS A 194 10.51 -10.62 -15.91
CA LYS A 194 10.68 -9.77 -17.10
C LYS A 194 11.48 -8.52 -16.76
N LEU A 195 11.13 -7.88 -15.64
CA LEU A 195 11.81 -6.66 -15.18
C LEU A 195 13.28 -6.93 -14.81
N SER A 196 13.60 -8.08 -14.21
CA SER A 196 14.97 -8.44 -13.83
C SER A 196 15.89 -8.51 -15.05
N LYS A 197 15.41 -9.05 -16.18
CA LYS A 197 16.13 -9.07 -17.46
C LYS A 197 16.28 -7.67 -18.08
N ILE A 198 15.24 -6.84 -17.94
CA ILE A 198 15.21 -5.50 -18.55
C ILE A 198 16.08 -4.50 -17.77
N LEU A 199 16.09 -4.60 -16.44
CA LEU A 199 16.72 -3.66 -15.51
C LEU A 199 17.99 -4.23 -14.84
N ASN A 200 18.32 -5.48 -15.13
CA ASN A 200 19.51 -6.19 -14.67
C ASN A 200 19.63 -6.23 -13.13
N PHE A 201 18.56 -6.62 -12.45
CA PHE A 201 18.57 -6.96 -11.01
C PHE A 201 18.32 -8.47 -10.83
N SER A 202 18.41 -8.98 -9.60
CA SER A 202 18.27 -10.41 -9.32
C SER A 202 16.88 -10.97 -9.71
N SER A 203 16.83 -12.18 -10.25
CA SER A 203 15.55 -12.84 -10.50
C SER A 203 14.79 -13.07 -9.18
N PRO A 204 13.45 -12.93 -9.15
CA PRO A 204 12.69 -13.22 -7.94
C PRO A 204 12.81 -14.70 -7.55
N ASP A 205 12.98 -14.98 -6.26
CA ASP A 205 12.88 -16.33 -5.71
C ASP A 205 11.41 -16.79 -5.73
N LYS A 206 11.15 -17.86 -6.48
CA LYS A 206 9.81 -18.44 -6.63
C LYS A 206 9.23 -18.97 -5.32
N ASN A 207 10.10 -19.32 -4.37
CA ASN A 207 9.68 -19.80 -3.05
C ASN A 207 9.33 -18.64 -2.10
N ASN A 208 9.70 -17.40 -2.45
CA ASN A 208 9.38 -16.24 -1.63
C ASN A 208 7.90 -15.88 -1.79
N LYS A 209 7.11 -16.34 -0.83
CA LYS A 209 5.65 -16.17 -0.83
C LYS A 209 5.19 -14.71 -0.88
N ILE A 210 6.06 -13.74 -0.56
CA ILE A 210 5.68 -12.32 -0.54
C ILE A 210 5.15 -11.82 -1.90
N PHE A 211 5.66 -12.37 -3.01
CA PHE A 211 5.28 -11.94 -4.36
C PHE A 211 3.83 -12.29 -4.72
N TYR A 212 3.23 -13.25 -4.03
CA TYR A 212 1.87 -13.71 -4.29
C TYR A 212 0.83 -13.05 -3.37
N GLN A 213 1.29 -12.31 -2.37
CA GLN A 213 0.46 -11.88 -1.25
C GLN A 213 -0.12 -10.48 -1.44
N GLN A 214 -1.34 -10.29 -0.93
CA GLN A 214 -1.88 -8.96 -0.72
C GLN A 214 -1.17 -8.30 0.47
N LEU A 215 -0.34 -7.30 0.18
CA LEU A 215 0.48 -6.64 1.21
C LEU A 215 -0.31 -5.67 2.10
N TYR A 216 -1.36 -5.05 1.55
CA TYR A 216 -2.20 -4.11 2.28
C TYR A 216 -3.58 -4.70 2.56
N SER A 217 -3.86 -4.98 3.84
CA SER A 217 -5.12 -5.57 4.31
C SER A 217 -5.41 -5.16 5.75
N PRO A 218 -6.64 -5.37 6.28
CA PRO A 218 -6.92 -5.18 7.70
C PRO A 218 -5.98 -5.99 8.62
N LEU A 219 -5.49 -7.15 8.16
CA LEU A 219 -4.51 -7.96 8.89
C LEU A 219 -3.18 -7.21 9.06
N THR A 220 -2.73 -6.48 8.04
CA THR A 220 -1.50 -5.67 8.08
C THR A 220 -1.62 -4.47 9.01
N VAL A 221 -2.83 -3.93 9.21
CA VAL A 221 -3.06 -2.81 10.14
C VAL A 221 -3.17 -3.30 11.59
N LEU A 222 -3.74 -4.49 11.80
CA LEU A 222 -3.93 -5.05 13.14
C LEU A 222 -2.67 -5.76 13.68
N LEU A 223 -1.78 -6.24 12.80
CA LEU A 223 -0.56 -6.96 13.15
C LEU A 223 0.71 -6.18 12.75
N PRO A 224 1.77 -6.22 13.57
CA PRO A 224 2.04 -7.24 14.58
C PRO A 224 1.51 -6.89 15.97
N CYS A 225 1.38 -7.91 16.83
CA CYS A 225 1.21 -7.75 18.27
C CYS A 225 2.06 -8.76 19.06
N ILE A 226 2.27 -8.46 20.33
CA ILE A 226 3.03 -9.29 21.28
C ILE A 226 2.09 -9.69 22.41
N ILE A 227 1.85 -10.99 22.57
CA ILE A 227 1.15 -11.55 23.72
C ILE A 227 2.18 -11.83 24.81
N LYS A 228 2.01 -11.20 25.97
CA LYS A 228 2.86 -11.33 27.15
C LYS A 228 2.24 -12.30 28.12
N VAL A 229 3.03 -13.29 28.54
CA VAL A 229 2.63 -14.32 29.50
C VAL A 229 3.51 -14.19 30.75
N ASN A 230 2.89 -13.88 31.88
CA ASN A 230 3.54 -13.70 33.19
C ASN A 230 4.75 -12.73 33.17
N ASN A 231 4.72 -11.71 32.30
CA ASN A 231 5.81 -10.76 32.05
C ASN A 231 7.18 -11.36 31.65
N LYS A 232 7.26 -12.68 31.44
CA LYS A 232 8.50 -13.39 31.08
C LYS A 232 8.48 -13.83 29.63
N VAL A 233 7.41 -14.49 29.22
CA VAL A 233 7.29 -15.07 27.88
C VAL A 233 6.61 -14.08 26.94
N LYS A 234 7.19 -13.94 25.73
CA LYS A 234 6.65 -13.13 24.64
C LYS A 234 6.35 -14.03 23.44
N ILE A 235 5.12 -13.96 22.96
CA ILE A 235 4.67 -14.62 21.75
C ILE A 235 4.29 -13.54 20.74
N PHE A 236 4.91 -13.59 19.56
CA PHE A 236 4.66 -12.64 18.49
C PHE A 236 3.58 -13.22 17.58
N VAL A 237 2.53 -12.44 17.33
CA VAL A 237 1.55 -12.73 16.28
C VAL A 237 1.74 -11.67 15.20
N SER A 238 2.09 -12.11 14.00
CA SER A 238 2.41 -11.21 12.89
C SER A 238 1.81 -11.72 11.58
N ASN A 239 1.99 -10.91 10.54
CA ASN A 239 1.90 -11.38 9.17
C ASN A 239 3.29 -11.33 8.52
N ARG A 240 3.49 -12.09 7.43
CA ARG A 240 4.78 -12.16 6.72
C ARG A 240 5.33 -10.83 6.20
N PHE A 241 4.47 -9.82 6.00
CA PHE A 241 4.91 -8.48 5.63
C PHE A 241 5.44 -7.70 6.85
N SER A 242 4.65 -7.66 7.93
CA SER A 242 4.95 -6.92 9.16
C SER A 242 6.07 -7.53 10.01
N VAL A 243 6.43 -8.80 9.80
CA VAL A 243 7.47 -9.49 10.60
C VAL A 243 8.83 -8.78 10.55
N LYS A 244 9.17 -8.11 9.45
CA LYS A 244 10.44 -7.35 9.33
C LYS A 244 10.48 -6.10 10.22
N ASN A 245 9.34 -5.64 10.72
CA ASN A 245 9.27 -4.52 11.68
C ASN A 245 9.50 -5.00 13.12
N ILE A 246 9.60 -6.30 13.35
CA ILE A 246 9.93 -6.88 14.64
C ILE A 246 11.45 -7.05 14.66
N GLN A 247 12.10 -6.54 15.71
CA GLN A 247 13.48 -6.93 16.00
C GLN A 247 13.47 -8.41 16.37
N ILE A 248 13.71 -9.26 15.38
CA ILE A 248 13.74 -10.71 15.58
C ILE A 248 14.90 -11.01 16.51
N MET A 249 14.60 -11.63 17.66
CA MET A 249 15.62 -12.14 18.57
C MET A 249 16.31 -13.33 17.90
N GLU A 250 17.60 -13.51 18.15
CA GLU A 250 18.27 -14.75 17.77
C GLU A 250 17.50 -15.97 18.33
N ASN A 251 17.43 -17.06 17.56
CA ASN A 251 16.76 -18.31 17.94
C ASN A 251 15.23 -18.26 18.11
N CYS A 252 14.51 -17.47 17.30
CA CYS A 252 13.06 -17.60 17.17
C CYS A 252 12.65 -18.89 16.44
N ILE A 253 11.57 -19.51 16.90
CA ILE A 253 10.94 -20.66 16.26
C ILE A 253 9.52 -20.33 15.81
N ASP A 254 9.13 -20.81 14.64
CA ASP A 254 7.75 -20.74 14.15
C ASP A 254 6.91 -21.81 14.85
N ILE A 255 5.86 -21.38 15.55
CA ILE A 255 4.92 -22.24 16.28
C ILE A 255 3.51 -22.14 15.73
N THR A 256 3.35 -21.61 14.50
CA THR A 256 2.05 -21.41 13.85
C THR A 256 1.27 -22.72 13.74
N ASP A 257 1.96 -23.84 13.52
CA ASP A 257 1.38 -25.19 13.39
C ASP A 257 0.71 -25.72 14.68
N LYS A 258 0.93 -25.07 15.83
CA LYS A 258 0.31 -25.45 17.11
C LYS A 258 -1.11 -24.93 17.29
N PHE A 259 -1.57 -24.01 16.44
CA PHE A 259 -2.87 -23.36 16.57
C PHE A 259 -3.85 -23.87 15.51
N LYS A 260 -5.11 -24.04 15.91
CA LYS A 260 -6.16 -24.59 15.04
C LYS A 260 -6.84 -23.50 14.21
N GLU A 261 -6.86 -22.28 14.73
CA GLU A 261 -7.61 -21.15 14.15
C GLU A 261 -6.77 -20.32 13.16
N ILE A 262 -5.80 -20.93 12.48
CA ILE A 262 -5.01 -20.26 11.45
C ILE A 262 -5.89 -20.06 10.20
N PHE A 263 -6.47 -18.87 10.08
CA PHE A 263 -7.46 -18.55 9.04
C PHE A 263 -6.88 -17.85 7.80
N HIS A 264 -5.59 -17.54 7.80
CA HIS A 264 -4.93 -16.81 6.72
C HIS A 264 -3.49 -17.29 6.56
N GLU A 265 -3.08 -17.58 5.33
CA GLU A 265 -1.75 -18.13 5.04
C GLU A 265 -0.60 -17.23 5.50
N ASN A 266 -0.78 -15.90 5.46
CA ASN A 266 0.22 -14.91 5.88
C ASN A 266 0.41 -14.81 7.39
N LEU A 267 -0.47 -15.41 8.18
CA LEU A 267 -0.36 -15.37 9.62
C LEU A 267 0.84 -16.21 10.07
N ILE A 268 1.66 -15.64 10.94
CA ILE A 268 2.81 -16.33 11.54
C ILE A 268 2.83 -16.03 13.04
N ILE A 269 3.05 -17.08 13.82
CA ILE A 269 3.16 -17.00 15.28
C ILE A 269 4.50 -17.60 15.67
N PHE A 270 5.31 -16.83 16.39
CA PHE A 270 6.65 -17.25 16.77
C PHE A 270 7.04 -16.73 18.15
N CYS A 271 8.00 -17.38 18.79
CA CYS A 271 8.63 -16.94 20.03
C CYS A 271 10.09 -17.40 20.06
N SER A 272 10.89 -16.92 21.02
CA SER A 272 12.23 -17.48 21.22
C SER A 272 12.14 -18.92 21.72
N LYS A 273 13.14 -19.73 21.36
CA LYS A 273 13.23 -21.12 21.83
C LYS A 273 13.13 -21.23 23.36
N ASP A 274 13.84 -20.40 24.10
CA ASP A 274 13.80 -20.40 25.57
C ASP A 274 12.39 -20.10 26.12
N HIS A 275 11.67 -19.18 25.48
CA HIS A 275 10.29 -18.89 25.86
C HIS A 275 9.38 -20.08 25.58
N PHE A 276 9.57 -20.75 24.44
CA PHE A 276 8.81 -21.95 24.10
C PHE A 276 9.10 -23.10 25.08
N ASP A 277 10.37 -23.35 25.38
CA ASP A 277 10.81 -24.37 26.32
C ASP A 277 10.22 -24.11 27.73
N SER A 278 10.19 -22.85 28.16
CA SER A 278 9.52 -22.46 29.41
C SER A 278 8.01 -22.71 29.40
N LEU A 279 7.34 -22.64 28.26
CA LEU A 279 5.90 -22.93 28.15
C LEU A 279 5.65 -24.43 28.20
N ILE A 280 6.35 -25.24 27.39
CA ILE A 280 6.12 -26.69 27.32
C ILE A 280 6.45 -27.40 28.64
N ASN A 281 7.39 -26.87 29.43
CA ASN A 281 7.70 -27.39 30.78
C ASN A 281 6.59 -27.11 31.81
N ASN A 282 5.62 -26.26 31.48
CA ASN A 282 4.44 -26.00 32.29
C ASN A 282 3.17 -26.26 31.46
N GLN A 283 2.74 -27.53 31.41
CA GLN A 283 1.63 -27.96 30.56
C GLN A 283 0.33 -27.17 30.79
N THR A 284 0.04 -26.80 32.04
CA THR A 284 -1.14 -25.99 32.38
C THR A 284 -1.05 -24.61 31.72
N LEU A 285 0.09 -23.92 31.85
CA LEU A 285 0.31 -22.62 31.24
C LEU A 285 0.30 -22.71 29.70
N TYR A 286 0.92 -23.75 29.15
CA TYR A 286 0.92 -24.00 27.71
C TYR A 286 -0.51 -24.13 27.16
N ASN A 287 -1.37 -24.92 27.82
CA ASN A 287 -2.77 -25.07 27.41
C ASN A 287 -3.54 -23.74 27.49
N VAL A 288 -3.32 -22.93 28.53
CA VAL A 288 -3.90 -21.59 28.66
C VAL A 288 -3.48 -20.68 27.51
N VAL A 289 -2.20 -20.71 27.13
CA VAL A 289 -1.66 -19.95 26.00
C VAL A 289 -2.30 -20.39 24.68
N LEU A 290 -2.40 -21.70 24.44
CA LEU A 290 -3.03 -22.23 23.24
C LEU A 290 -4.50 -21.80 23.14
N GLU A 291 -5.25 -21.92 24.22
CA GLU A 291 -6.66 -21.51 24.24
C GLU A 291 -6.82 -20.00 24.02
N TYR A 292 -6.01 -19.19 24.70
CA TYR A 292 -6.04 -17.73 24.57
C TYR A 292 -5.77 -17.28 23.14
N ILE A 293 -4.71 -17.80 22.51
CA ILE A 293 -4.34 -17.42 21.15
C ILE A 293 -5.41 -17.87 20.16
N ASN A 294 -5.98 -19.07 20.30
CA ASN A 294 -7.09 -19.49 19.42
C ASN A 294 -8.29 -18.53 19.55
N LYS A 295 -8.68 -18.12 20.77
CA LYS A 295 -9.75 -17.13 20.96
C LYS A 295 -9.41 -15.77 20.36
N PHE A 296 -8.17 -15.31 20.53
CA PHE A 296 -7.68 -14.09 19.90
C PHE A 296 -7.78 -14.16 18.36
N LEU A 297 -7.35 -15.27 17.75
CA LEU A 297 -7.41 -15.49 16.30
C LEU A 297 -8.85 -15.49 15.77
N ILE A 298 -9.80 -16.10 16.51
CA ILE A 298 -11.22 -16.07 16.16
C ILE A 298 -11.75 -14.62 16.15
N SER A 299 -11.46 -13.85 17.20
CA SER A 299 -11.86 -12.44 17.27
C SER A 299 -11.19 -11.60 16.17
N LEU A 300 -9.91 -11.84 15.90
CA LEU A 300 -9.18 -11.17 14.82
C LEU A 300 -9.82 -11.43 13.46
N LYS A 301 -10.15 -12.70 13.15
CA LYS A 301 -10.88 -13.09 11.92
C LYS A 301 -12.22 -12.37 11.82
N LYS A 302 -12.99 -12.34 12.90
CA LYS A 302 -14.27 -11.60 12.97
C LYS A 302 -14.07 -10.13 12.65
N ARG A 303 -13.06 -9.48 13.26
CA ARG A 303 -12.77 -8.07 13.01
C ARG A 303 -12.37 -7.81 11.56
N ILE A 304 -11.53 -8.66 10.97
CA ILE A 304 -11.13 -8.55 9.56
C ILE A 304 -12.35 -8.59 8.64
N ASN A 305 -13.31 -9.49 8.91
CA ASN A 305 -14.54 -9.58 8.12
C ASN A 305 -15.42 -8.33 8.28
N VAL A 306 -15.55 -7.80 9.51
CA VAL A 306 -16.24 -6.53 9.75
C VAL A 306 -15.63 -5.40 8.91
N GLU A 307 -14.30 -5.28 8.88
CA GLU A 307 -13.63 -4.23 8.11
C GLU A 307 -13.75 -4.41 6.60
N LYS A 308 -13.72 -5.65 6.10
CA LYS A 308 -13.98 -5.95 4.68
C LYS A 308 -15.40 -5.55 4.23
N ASN A 309 -16.37 -5.68 5.12
CA ASN A 309 -17.78 -5.33 4.86
C ASN A 309 -18.02 -3.81 4.84
N LYS A 310 -17.15 -3.03 5.49
CA LYS A 310 -17.24 -1.56 5.47
C LYS A 310 -16.66 -0.93 4.21
N GLU A 311 -15.85 -1.67 3.47
CA GLU A 311 -15.12 -1.12 2.33
C GLU A 311 -16.06 -0.58 1.25
N VAL A 312 -15.79 0.65 0.84
CA VAL A 312 -16.35 1.22 -0.39
C VAL A 312 -15.95 0.32 -1.57
N LYS A 313 -16.93 -0.06 -2.38
CA LYS A 313 -16.76 -0.81 -3.62
C LYS A 313 -16.76 0.15 -4.81
N VAL A 314 -16.35 -0.33 -5.99
CA VAL A 314 -16.30 0.55 -7.17
C VAL A 314 -17.70 0.99 -7.58
N GLY A 315 -18.70 0.11 -7.42
CA GLY A 315 -20.11 0.45 -7.65
C GLY A 315 -20.56 1.66 -6.82
N ASP A 316 -20.17 1.74 -5.54
CA ASP A 316 -20.52 2.86 -4.68
C ASP A 316 -19.92 4.19 -5.18
N VAL A 317 -18.68 4.15 -5.70
CA VAL A 317 -18.02 5.32 -6.30
C VAL A 317 -18.74 5.78 -7.57
N LEU A 318 -19.09 4.85 -8.46
CA LEU A 318 -19.81 5.16 -9.69
C LEU A 318 -21.22 5.69 -9.39
N ASP A 319 -21.94 5.08 -8.44
CA ASP A 319 -23.27 5.55 -8.03
C ASP A 319 -23.21 6.91 -7.33
N TYR A 320 -22.13 7.22 -6.61
CA TYR A 320 -21.89 8.55 -6.09
C TYR A 320 -21.78 9.57 -7.23
N PHE A 321 -20.99 9.29 -8.28
CA PHE A 321 -20.87 10.17 -9.44
C PHE A 321 -22.20 10.34 -10.21
N LYS A 322 -22.97 9.26 -10.41
CA LYS A 322 -24.31 9.35 -11.05
C LYS A 322 -25.24 10.31 -10.32
N LYS A 323 -25.21 10.29 -8.98
CA LYS A 323 -26.03 11.17 -8.13
C LYS A 323 -25.48 12.60 -8.03
N ASN A 324 -24.19 12.79 -8.29
CA ASN A 324 -23.48 14.07 -8.15
C ASN A 324 -22.85 14.47 -9.50
N ILE A 325 -23.69 14.82 -10.47
CA ILE A 325 -23.29 15.06 -11.86
C ILE A 325 -22.20 16.13 -11.97
N SER A 326 -22.28 17.23 -11.22
CA SER A 326 -21.25 18.27 -11.23
C SER A 326 -19.89 17.74 -10.78
N VAL A 327 -19.88 16.89 -9.74
CA VAL A 327 -18.68 16.24 -9.23
C VAL A 327 -18.11 15.26 -10.26
N ALA A 328 -18.97 14.50 -10.96
CA ALA A 328 -18.55 13.61 -12.03
C ALA A 328 -17.87 14.37 -13.17
N LYS A 329 -18.43 15.51 -13.59
CA LYS A 329 -17.85 16.36 -14.64
C LYS A 329 -16.49 16.91 -14.23
N SER A 330 -16.39 17.50 -13.04
CA SER A 330 -15.11 18.04 -12.55
C SER A 330 -14.04 16.95 -12.41
N TYR A 331 -14.41 15.76 -11.94
CA TYR A 331 -13.48 14.64 -11.89
C TYR A 331 -13.07 14.13 -13.28
N LYS A 332 -14.00 14.15 -14.25
CA LYS A 332 -13.69 13.82 -15.65
C LYS A 332 -12.67 14.78 -16.24
N ASP A 333 -12.84 16.08 -16.01
CA ASP A 333 -11.90 17.11 -16.50
C ASP A 333 -10.48 16.86 -15.99
N ILE A 334 -10.34 16.51 -14.70
CA ILE A 334 -9.05 16.13 -14.10
C ILE A 334 -8.46 14.91 -14.82
N LEU A 335 -9.26 13.86 -15.06
CA LEU A 335 -8.77 12.65 -15.72
C LEU A 335 -8.43 12.87 -17.20
N ASP A 336 -9.18 13.73 -17.90
CA ASP A 336 -8.91 14.06 -19.29
C ASP A 336 -7.58 14.77 -19.45
N GLU A 337 -7.22 15.67 -18.51
CA GLU A 337 -5.89 16.26 -18.45
C GLU A 337 -4.82 15.22 -18.10
N GLU A 338 -5.01 14.46 -17.02
CA GLU A 338 -3.98 13.57 -16.47
C GLU A 338 -3.67 12.34 -17.32
N LEU A 339 -4.60 11.91 -18.17
CA LEU A 339 -4.45 10.68 -18.96
C LEU A 339 -3.97 10.91 -20.39
N VAL A 340 -3.79 12.16 -20.85
CA VAL A 340 -3.36 12.47 -22.24
C VAL A 340 -2.15 11.64 -22.67
N TYR A 341 -1.06 11.66 -21.89
CA TYR A 341 0.17 10.98 -22.28
C TYR A 341 0.01 9.46 -22.29
N ILE A 342 -0.67 8.91 -21.28
CA ILE A 342 -0.86 7.46 -21.14
C ILE A 342 -1.77 6.93 -22.25
N LYS A 343 -2.84 7.66 -22.61
CA LYS A 343 -3.69 7.32 -23.76
C LYS A 343 -2.89 7.28 -25.06
N GLN A 344 -1.93 8.18 -25.25
CA GLN A 344 -1.07 8.20 -26.44
C GLN A 344 -0.07 7.03 -26.48
N HIS A 345 0.56 6.69 -25.35
CA HIS A 345 1.69 5.74 -25.34
C HIS A 345 1.30 4.31 -24.98
N ARG A 346 0.25 4.13 -24.18
CA ARG A 346 -0.27 2.83 -23.73
C ARG A 346 -1.81 2.80 -23.78
N PRO A 347 -2.42 3.03 -24.96
CA PRO A 347 -3.87 2.91 -25.12
C PRO A 347 -4.39 1.52 -24.76
N ASP A 348 -3.55 0.49 -24.94
CA ASP A 348 -3.83 -0.90 -24.56
C ASP A 348 -4.09 -1.05 -23.04
N ILE A 349 -3.31 -0.38 -22.20
CA ILE A 349 -3.53 -0.37 -20.75
C ILE A 349 -4.83 0.37 -20.43
N VAL A 350 -5.05 1.56 -21.01
CA VAL A 350 -6.25 2.36 -20.74
C VAL A 350 -7.53 1.62 -21.16
N ALA A 351 -7.51 0.92 -22.29
CA ALA A 351 -8.62 0.09 -22.74
C ALA A 351 -8.92 -1.07 -21.78
N SER A 352 -7.92 -1.56 -21.04
CA SER A 352 -8.11 -2.63 -20.05
C SER A 352 -8.78 -2.17 -18.75
N TRP A 353 -8.86 -0.86 -18.49
CA TRP A 353 -9.43 -0.29 -17.26
C TRP A 353 -10.95 -0.29 -17.28
N LYS A 354 -11.53 -1.43 -16.93
CA LYS A 354 -12.98 -1.67 -16.91
C LYS A 354 -13.78 -0.54 -16.26
N TYR A 355 -13.37 -0.06 -15.10
CA TYR A 355 -14.17 0.90 -14.34
C TYR A 355 -14.05 2.31 -14.87
N TYR A 356 -12.86 2.68 -15.38
CA TYR A 356 -12.69 3.92 -16.11
C TYR A 356 -13.55 3.96 -17.39
N GLN A 357 -13.62 2.86 -18.15
CA GLN A 357 -14.49 2.80 -19.33
C GLN A 357 -15.97 2.96 -18.96
N GLU A 358 -16.40 2.38 -17.84
CA GLU A 358 -17.78 2.55 -17.32
C GLU A 358 -18.06 4.00 -16.91
N PHE A 359 -17.11 4.65 -16.25
CA PHE A 359 -17.19 6.06 -15.88
C PHE A 359 -17.29 6.98 -17.11
N GLU A 360 -16.44 6.77 -18.13
CA GLU A 360 -16.49 7.54 -19.39
C GLU A 360 -17.83 7.41 -20.10
N ARG A 361 -18.39 6.18 -20.17
CA ARG A 361 -19.71 5.96 -20.77
C ARG A 361 -20.79 6.70 -19.99
N MET A 362 -20.77 6.61 -18.66
CA MET A 362 -21.70 7.33 -17.79
C MET A 362 -21.62 8.85 -18.01
N CYS A 363 -20.42 9.43 -18.11
CA CYS A 363 -20.26 10.87 -18.39
C CYS A 363 -20.86 11.26 -19.74
N LYS A 364 -20.67 10.45 -20.80
CA LYS A 364 -21.27 10.71 -22.12
C LYS A 364 -22.80 10.71 -22.09
N GLU A 365 -23.41 9.71 -21.45
CA GLU A 365 -24.86 9.61 -21.29
C GLU A 365 -25.43 10.84 -20.53
N LEU A 366 -24.70 11.35 -19.53
CA LEU A 366 -25.09 12.55 -18.80
C LEU A 366 -25.02 13.83 -19.65
N ASP A 367 -24.07 13.93 -20.57
CA ASP A 367 -23.94 15.09 -21.45
C ASP A 367 -25.02 15.09 -22.55
N GLU A 368 -25.34 13.93 -23.12
CA GLU A 368 -26.42 13.78 -24.11
C GLU A 368 -27.80 14.11 -23.54
N ASN A 369 -28.09 13.68 -22.31
CA ASN A 369 -29.36 13.98 -21.63
C ASN A 369 -29.50 15.46 -21.24
N ASN A 370 -28.40 16.17 -20.99
CA ASN A 370 -28.42 17.60 -20.70
C ASN A 370 -28.60 18.47 -21.96
N GLN A 371 -28.28 17.94 -23.15
CA GLN A 371 -28.48 18.63 -24.43
C GLN A 371 -29.89 18.48 -24.98
N ASN A 372 -30.66 17.48 -24.50
CA ASN A 372 -32.06 17.27 -24.83
C ASN A 372 -32.93 17.22 -23.55
N PRO A 373 -33.17 18.37 -22.87
CA PRO A 373 -34.15 18.39 -21.80
C PRO A 373 -35.54 18.15 -22.40
N SER A 374 -36.12 17.00 -22.08
CA SER A 374 -37.51 16.63 -22.43
C SER A 374 -38.53 17.62 -21.88
#